data_AF-A8GCW6-F1
#
_entry.id   AF-A8GCW6-F1
#
_cell.length_a   1.000
_cell.length_b   1.000
_cell.length_c   1.000
_cell.angle_alpha   90.00
_cell.angle_beta   90.00
_cell.angle_gamma   90.00
#
_symmetry.space_group_name_H-M   'P 1'
#
loop_
_entity.id
_entity.type
_entity.pdbx_description
1 polymer ?
#
loop_
_entity_poly.entity_id
_entity_poly.type
_entity_poly.pdbx_seq_one_letter_code
_entity_poly.pdbx_strand_id
1 'polypeptide(L)' 'MIDYSLYGLNDKDIETYREQIYSLLGKGVIQVLSANKPISKQSILAYLIKEIETQPDDHCQKLHRAAIEVIGVTGR' A
#
# COMPACT_ATOMS: atom_id res chain seq x y z
N MET A 1 -4.02 12.58 7.10
CA MET A 1 -2.86 12.70 6.18
C MET A 1 -1.85 11.65 6.65
N ILE A 2 -1.30 10.84 5.74
CA ILE A 2 -0.26 9.87 6.13
C ILE A 2 1.00 10.63 6.49
N ASP A 3 1.59 10.25 7.62
CA ASP A 3 2.89 10.74 8.05
C ASP A 3 3.98 9.81 7.51
N TYR A 4 4.54 10.18 6.37
CA TYR A 4 5.57 9.40 5.67
C TYR A 4 6.86 9.27 6.48
N SER A 5 7.13 10.22 7.38
CA SER A 5 8.30 10.19 8.26
C SER A 5 8.28 8.98 9.20
N LEU A 6 7.10 8.47 9.57
CA LEU A 6 6.94 7.23 10.37
C LEU A 6 7.50 5.99 9.67
N TYR A 7 7.63 6.05 8.35
CA TYR A 7 8.20 4.99 7.51
C TYR A 7 9.65 5.28 7.11
N GLY A 8 10.27 6.34 7.63
CA GLY A 8 11.62 6.77 7.23
C GLY A 8 11.68 7.21 5.77
N LEU A 9 10.57 7.72 5.24
CA LEU A 9 10.46 8.32 3.91
C LEU A 9 10.62 9.86 4.04
N ASN A 10 11.26 10.49 3.05
CA ASN A 10 11.60 11.91 3.09
C ASN A 10 10.40 12.78 2.68
N ASP A 11 10.07 13.80 3.48
CA ASP A 11 8.96 14.72 3.20
C ASP A 11 9.11 15.53 1.91
N LYS A 12 10.29 15.54 1.29
CA LYS A 12 10.52 16.21 -0.01
C LYS A 12 9.89 15.48 -1.20
N ASP A 13 9.62 14.18 -1.08
CA ASP A 13 9.19 13.32 -2.20
C ASP A 13 7.75 12.81 -2.03
N ILE A 14 6.95 13.49 -1.19
CA ILE A 14 5.59 13.06 -0.80
C ILE A 14 4.69 12.75 -1.99
N GLU A 15 4.71 13.58 -3.04
CA GLU A 15 3.88 13.36 -4.22
C GLU A 15 4.30 12.09 -4.97
N THR A 16 5.59 11.85 -5.11
CA THR A 16 6.12 10.63 -5.72
C THR A 16 5.73 9.39 -4.92
N TYR A 17 5.83 9.43 -3.58
CA TYR A 17 5.41 8.31 -2.74
C TYR A 17 3.90 8.08 -2.84
N ARG A 18 3.10 9.14 -2.91
CA ARG A 18 1.65 9.05 -3.08
C ARG A 18 1.29 8.37 -4.40
N GLU A 19 1.92 8.77 -5.50
CA GLU A 19 1.72 8.12 -6.82
C GLU A 19 2.10 6.64 -6.79
N GLN A 20 3.24 6.31 -6.19
CA GLN A 20 3.68 4.92 -6.04
C GLN A 20 2.72 4.09 -5.19
N ILE A 21 2.21 4.66 -4.09
CA ILE A 21 1.20 4.01 -3.25
C ILE A 21 -0.09 3.80 -4.05
N TYR A 22 -0.59 4.79 -4.78
CA TYR A 22 -1.77 4.63 -5.63
C TYR A 22 -1.57 3.55 -6.68
N SER A 23 -0.37 3.45 -7.26
CA SER A 23 -0.01 2.35 -8.16
C SER A 23 -0.08 0.98 -7.47
N LEU A 24 0.45 0.85 -6.24
CA LEU A 24 0.36 -0.38 -5.45
C LEU A 24 -1.08 -0.77 -5.14
N LEU A 25 -1.92 0.20 -4.76
CA LEU A 25 -3.34 -0.03 -4.51
C LEU A 25 -4.07 -0.47 -5.79
N GLY A 26 -3.78 0.18 -6.93
CA GLY A 26 -4.32 -0.19 -8.23
C GLY A 26 -3.92 -1.63 -8.62
N LYS A 27 -2.66 -2.02 -8.43
CA LYS A 27 -2.20 -3.41 -8.61
C LYS A 27 -2.98 -4.37 -7.74
N GLY A 28 -3.19 -4.05 -6.46
CA GLY A 28 -3.98 -4.87 -5.55
C GLY A 28 -5.42 -5.07 -6.02
N VAL A 29 -6.08 -4.03 -6.51
CA VAL A 29 -7.43 -4.14 -7.10
C VAL A 29 -7.43 -5.08 -8.31
N ILE A 30 -6.47 -4.91 -9.23
CA ILE A 30 -6.36 -5.77 -10.42
C ILE A 30 -6.14 -7.23 -10.00
N GLN A 31 -5.28 -7.49 -9.03
CA GLN A 31 -4.98 -8.85 -8.56
C GLN A 31 -6.17 -9.50 -7.87
N VAL A 32 -6.94 -8.75 -7.08
CA VAL A 32 -8.21 -9.22 -6.49
C VAL A 32 -9.23 -9.59 -7.57
N LEU A 33 -9.36 -8.74 -8.60
CA LEU A 33 -10.21 -9.00 -9.76
C LEU A 33 -9.77 -10.25 -10.53
N SER A 34 -8.47 -10.37 -10.83
CA SER A 34 -7.89 -11.52 -11.53
C SER A 34 -8.07 -12.82 -10.73
N ALA A 35 -8.10 -12.75 -9.41
CA ALA A 35 -8.40 -13.88 -8.53
C ALA A 35 -9.91 -14.18 -8.40
N ASN A 36 -10.77 -13.48 -9.14
CA ASN A 36 -12.22 -13.56 -9.09
C ASN A 36 -12.79 -13.41 -7.66
N LYS A 37 -12.14 -12.56 -6.85
CA LYS A 37 -12.57 -12.25 -5.48
C LYS A 37 -13.33 -10.93 -5.46
N PRO A 38 -14.29 -10.74 -4.54
CA PRO A 38 -14.92 -9.44 -4.35
C PRO A 38 -13.89 -8.36 -4.01
N ILE A 39 -13.99 -7.19 -4.66
CA ILE A 39 -13.20 -6.03 -4.28
C ILE A 39 -13.73 -5.52 -2.94
N SER A 40 -12.92 -5.65 -1.90
CA SER A 40 -13.19 -5.13 -0.57
C SER A 40 -11.91 -4.64 0.08
N LYS A 41 -12.03 -3.83 1.12
CA LYS A 41 -10.89 -3.42 1.94
C LYS A 41 -10.07 -4.64 2.40
N GLN A 42 -10.72 -5.70 2.86
CA GLN A 42 -10.05 -6.90 3.34
C GLN A 42 -9.30 -7.65 2.23
N SER A 43 -9.89 -7.77 1.04
CA SER A 43 -9.25 -8.50 -0.06
C SER A 43 -8.02 -7.76 -0.60
N ILE A 44 -8.07 -6.43 -0.68
CA ILE A 44 -6.92 -5.61 -1.08
C ILE A 44 -5.83 -5.64 0.01
N LEU A 45 -6.19 -5.54 1.30
CA LEU A 45 -5.23 -5.64 2.41
C LEU A 45 -4.52 -7.00 2.41
N ALA A 46 -5.26 -8.09 2.24
CA ALA A 46 -4.68 -9.43 2.18
C ALA A 46 -3.66 -9.57 1.05
N TYR A 47 -3.91 -8.93 -0.09
CA TYR A 47 -2.94 -8.87 -1.18
C TYR A 47 -1.68 -8.08 -0.80
N LEU A 48 -1.84 -6.85 -0.27
CA LEU A 48 -0.70 -6.00 0.09
C LEU A 48 0.18 -6.61 1.18
N ILE A 49 -0.43 -7.29 2.17
CA ILE A 49 0.29 -8.01 3.24
C ILE A 49 1.11 -9.17 2.65
N LYS A 50 0.53 -9.92 1.71
CA LYS A 50 1.26 -11.00 1.04
C LYS A 50 2.42 -10.46 0.21
N GLU A 51 2.24 -9.35 -0.49
CA GLU A 51 3.28 -8.76 -1.35
C GLU A 51 4.47 -8.26 -0.52
N ILE A 52 4.23 -7.58 0.60
CA ILE A 52 5.31 -7.06 1.46
C ILE A 52 6.16 -8.18 2.09
N GLU A 53 5.57 -9.33 2.45
CA GLU A 53 6.32 -10.49 2.97
C GLU A 53 7.35 -11.03 1.96
N THR A 54 7.08 -10.83 0.67
CA THR A 54 7.94 -11.28 -0.43
C THR A 54 8.85 -10.19 -0.99
N GLN A 55 8.78 -8.96 -0.47
CA GLN A 55 9.49 -7.81 -1.01
C GLN A 55 10.83 -7.61 -0.28
N PRO A 56 11.99 -7.89 -0.90
CA PRO A 56 13.30 -7.71 -0.25
C PRO A 56 13.77 -6.25 -0.19
N ASP A 57 13.21 -5.36 -1.01
CA ASP A 57 13.63 -3.96 -1.07
C ASP A 57 13.02 -3.11 0.06
N ASP A 58 13.89 -2.49 0.87
CA ASP A 58 13.49 -1.67 2.04
C ASP A 58 12.60 -0.50 1.65
N HIS A 59 12.90 0.18 0.53
CA HIS A 59 12.09 1.31 0.06
C HIS A 59 10.69 0.84 -0.34
N CYS A 60 10.58 -0.25 -1.09
CA CYS A 60 9.31 -0.86 -1.46
C CYS A 60 8.54 -1.37 -0.23
N GLN A 61 9.21 -1.93 0.78
CA GLN A 61 8.55 -2.31 2.03
C GLN A 61 7.93 -1.10 2.73
N LYS A 62 8.63 0.03 2.81
CA LYS A 62 8.12 1.27 3.41
C LYS A 62 6.87 1.77 2.68
N LEU A 63 6.90 1.76 1.35
CA LEU A 63 5.73 2.13 0.53
C LEU A 63 4.54 1.17 0.74
N HIS A 64 4.79 -0.13 0.87
CA HIS A 64 3.73 -1.10 1.16
C HIS A 64 3.11 -0.87 2.54
N ARG A 65 3.92 -0.55 3.57
CA ARG A 65 3.39 -0.22 4.90
C ARG A 65 2.54 1.04 4.88
N ALA A 66 2.99 2.07 4.18
CA ALA A 66 2.20 3.29 3.98
C ALA A 66 0.91 3.00 3.19
N ALA A 67 0.95 2.16 2.15
CA ALA A 67 -0.23 1.73 1.40
C ALA A 67 -1.24 0.96 2.28
N ILE A 68 -0.74 0.07 3.15
CA ILE A 68 -1.55 -0.64 4.14
C ILE A 68 -2.19 0.37 5.11
N GLU A 69 -1.48 1.40 5.54
CA GLU A 69 -2.08 2.47 6.36
C GLU A 69 -3.17 3.23 5.59
N VAL A 70 -2.95 3.64 4.33
CA VAL A 70 -3.97 4.34 3.50
C VAL A 70 -5.30 3.60 3.53
N ILE A 71 -5.27 2.29 3.27
CA ILE A 71 -6.47 1.47 3.27
C ILE A 71 -6.93 1.14 4.69
N GLY A 72 -5.98 0.97 5.60
CA GLY A 72 -6.16 0.60 7.00
C GLY A 72 -6.89 1.65 7.82
N VAL A 73 -6.76 2.94 7.51
CA VAL A 73 -7.47 4.03 8.19
C VAL A 73 -8.98 3.90 7.96
N THR A 74 -9.64 3.20 8.88
CA THR A 74 -11.07 3.35 9.18
C THR A 74 -11.16 4.30 10.37
N GLY A 75 -12.05 5.28 10.28
CA GLY A 75 -12.22 6.43 11.18
C GLY A 75 -11.78 6.25 12.63
N ARG A 76 -10.98 7.22 13.09
CA ARG A 76 -11.12 7.72 14.46
C ARG A 76 -12.44 8.49 14.55
#